data_AF-A0A3C1EEU8-F1
#
_entry.id   AF-A0A3C1EEU8-F1
#
_cell.length_a   1.000
_cell.length_b   1.000
_cell.length_c   1.000
_cell.angle_alpha   90.00
_cell.angle_beta   90.00
_cell.angle_gamma   90.00
#
_symmetry.space_group_name_H-M   'P 1'
#
loop_
_entity.id
_entity.type
_entity.pdbx_description
1 polymer ?
#
loop_
_entity_poly.entity_id
_entity_poly.type
_entity_poly.pdbx_seq_one_letter_code
_entity_poly.pdbx_strand_id
1 'polypeptide(L)' 'MGMDHSKLSPGIGTYRFGSIAVFRKYVTLDQVQRALAEQIEYNVTQRPHRRLGEILLEKNWITEEQMKSILDEMGVGDK' A
#
# COMPACT_ATOMS: atom_id res chain seq x y z
N MET A 1 25.57 13.08 7.83
CA MET A 1 24.84 11.82 7.61
C MET A 1 23.56 12.19 6.85
N GLY A 2 23.57 12.17 5.52
CA GLY A 2 22.39 12.52 4.73
C GLY A 2 21.40 11.36 4.78
N MET A 3 20.19 11.59 5.29
CA MET A 3 19.11 10.62 5.12
C MET A 3 18.76 10.59 3.63
N ASP A 4 19.07 9.47 2.97
CA ASP A 4 18.70 9.24 1.58
C ASP A 4 17.17 9.16 1.48
N HIS A 5 16.53 10.27 1.08
CA HIS A 5 15.09 10.38 0.90
C HIS A 5 14.53 9.41 -0.16
N SER A 6 15.40 8.83 -0.98
CA SER A 6 15.09 7.80 -1.98
C SER A 6 14.55 6.51 -1.34
N LYS A 7 14.84 6.24 -0.06
CA LYS A 7 14.32 5.06 0.66
C LYS A 7 12.99 5.26 1.39
N LEU A 8 12.53 6.50 1.54
CA LEU A 8 11.29 6.82 2.28
C LEU A 8 10.10 7.17 1.38
N SER A 9 10.30 7.29 0.07
CA SER A 9 9.21 7.66 -0.84
C SER A 9 8.41 6.41 -1.23
N PRO A 10 7.13 6.30 -0.84
CA PRO A 10 6.26 5.28 -1.41
C PRO A 10 6.27 5.43 -2.93
N GLY A 11 6.40 4.33 -3.66
CA GLY A 11 6.37 4.38 -5.12
C GLY A 11 5.02 4.92 -5.62
N ILE A 12 5.00 5.41 -6.87
CA ILE A 12 3.76 5.86 -7.54
C ILE A 12 2.65 4.80 -7.49
N GLY A 13 3.01 3.51 -7.52
CA GLY A 13 2.05 2.41 -7.36
C GLY A 13 1.37 2.37 -5.99
N THR A 14 2.07 2.75 -4.92
CA THR A 14 1.52 2.78 -3.57
C THR A 14 0.45 3.87 -3.43
N TYR A 15 0.75 5.08 -3.93
CA TYR A 15 -0.20 6.19 -3.89
C TYR A 15 -1.45 5.91 -4.72
N ARG A 16 -1.28 5.31 -5.90
CA ARG A 16 -2.42 4.88 -6.74
C ARG A 16 -3.31 3.87 -6.04
N PHE A 17 -2.72 2.83 -5.43
CA PHE A 17 -3.47 1.82 -4.69
C PHE A 17 -4.28 2.45 -3.56
N GLY A 18 -3.63 3.26 -2.71
CA GLY A 18 -4.29 3.93 -1.59
C GLY A 18 -5.43 4.86 -2.03
N SER A 19 -5.23 5.58 -3.14
CA SER A 19 -6.25 6.50 -3.67
C SER A 19 -7.50 5.74 -4.15
N ILE A 20 -7.32 4.64 -4.88
CA ILE A 20 -8.42 3.80 -5.35
C ILE A 20 -9.15 3.16 -4.18
N ALA A 21 -8.41 2.63 -3.20
CA ALA A 21 -9.00 1.97 -2.03
C ALA A 21 -9.89 2.92 -1.20
N VAL A 22 -9.48 4.19 -1.06
CA VAL A 22 -10.29 5.24 -0.41
C VAL A 22 -11.48 5.65 -1.29
N PHE A 23 -11.26 5.82 -2.59
CA PHE A 23 -12.32 6.17 -3.55
C PHE A 23 -13.45 5.13 -3.58
N ARG A 24 -13.08 3.84 -3.57
CA ARG A 24 -13.99 2.69 -3.49
C ARG A 24 -14.61 2.50 -2.10
N LYS A 25 -14.22 3.31 -1.11
CA LYS A 25 -14.64 3.22 0.30
C LYS A 25 -14.33 1.86 0.96
N TYR A 26 -13.33 1.14 0.44
CA TYR A 26 -12.87 -0.10 1.08
C TYR A 26 -12.08 0.22 2.36
N VAL A 27 -11.35 1.33 2.36
CA VAL A 27 -10.58 1.82 3.50
C VAL A 27 -10.80 3.31 3.71
N THR A 28 -10.46 3.77 4.90
CA THR A 28 -10.38 5.19 5.24
C THR A 28 -8.98 5.74 4.97
N LEU A 29 -8.89 7.06 4.85
CA LEU A 29 -7.60 7.74 4.70
C LEU A 29 -6.66 7.46 5.89
N ASP A 30 -7.19 7.38 7.11
CA ASP A 30 -6.42 7.03 8.33
C ASP A 30 -5.81 5.62 8.22
N GLN A 31 -6.59 4.63 7.77
CA GLN A 31 -6.09 3.27 7.55
C GLN A 31 -4.97 3.23 6.50
N VAL A 32 -5.13 3.97 5.39
CA VAL A 32 -4.07 4.07 4.37
C VAL A 32 -2.80 4.71 4.94
N GLN A 33 -2.93 5.77 5.73
CA GLN A 33 -1.79 6.43 6.36
C GLN A 33 -1.06 5.50 7.35
N ARG A 34 -1.80 4.71 8.15
CA ARG A 34 -1.21 3.73 9.07
C ARG A 34 -0.46 2.64 8.31
N ALA A 35 -1.06 2.08 7.27
CA ALA A 35 -0.42 1.05 6.46
C ALA A 35 0.81 1.59 5.71
N LEU A 36 0.79 2.86 5.28
CA LEU A 36 1.95 3.54 4.71
C LEU A 36 3.09 3.70 5.72
N ALA A 37 2.78 4.14 6.95
CA ALA A 37 3.77 4.27 8.01
C ALA A 37 4.46 2.93 8.30
N GLU A 38 3.68 1.86 8.40
CA GLU A 38 4.20 0.51 8.60
C GLU A 38 5.07 0.05 7.42
N GLN A 39 4.63 0.29 6.18
CA GLN A 39 5.42 -0.02 4.98
C GLN A 39 6.80 0.66 5.01
N ILE A 40 6.88 1.90 5.50
CA ILE A 40 8.12 2.65 5.63
C ILE A 40 9.00 2.08 6.75
N GLU A 41 8.43 1.74 7.92
CA GLU A 41 9.17 1.10 9.02
C GLU A 41 9.78 -0.25 8.61
N TYR A 42 9.06 -1.07 7.84
CA TYR A 42 9.58 -2.34 7.33
C TYR A 42 10.70 -2.15 6.30
N ASN A 43 10.68 -1.05 5.53
CA ASN A 43 11.73 -0.74 4.55
C ASN A 43 13.09 -0.43 5.21
N VAL A 44 13.08 0.03 6.46
CA VAL A 44 14.28 0.31 7.25
C VAL A 44 14.92 -0.98 7.79
N THR A 45 14.16 -2.07 7.91
CA THR A 45 14.59 -3.31 8.60
C THR A 45 15.08 -4.44 7.69
N GLN A 46 15.40 -4.17 6.41
CA GLN A 46 15.83 -5.19 5.42
C GLN A 46 14.88 -6.40 5.26
N ARG A 47 13.62 -6.25 5.68
CA ARG A 47 12.56 -7.24 5.44
C ARG A 47 12.11 -7.17 3.99
N PRO A 48 11.54 -8.25 3.42
CA PRO A 48 10.97 -8.21 2.07
C PRO A 48 9.98 -7.05 1.95
N HIS A 49 10.06 -6.29 0.85
CA HIS A 49 9.18 -5.16 0.58
C HIS A 49 7.71 -5.63 0.60
N ARG A 50 6.98 -5.30 1.67
CA ARG A 50 5.53 -5.51 1.73
C ARG A 50 4.85 -4.43 0.88
N ARG A 51 3.88 -4.83 0.05
CA ARG A 51 3.04 -3.89 -0.69
C ARG A 51 1.94 -3.37 0.24
N LEU A 52 1.50 -2.14 0.04
CA LEU A 52 0.38 -1.55 0.79
C LEU A 52 -0.86 -2.45 0.83
N GLY A 53 -1.22 -3.09 -0.29
CA GLY A 53 -2.35 -4.02 -0.34
C GLY A 53 -2.22 -5.20 0.62
N GLU A 54 -1.03 -5.78 0.76
CA GLU A 54 -0.76 -6.88 1.68
C GLU A 54 -0.94 -6.44 3.14
N ILE A 55 -0.46 -5.24 3.50
CA ILE A 55 -0.58 -4.69 4.85
C ILE A 55 -2.06 -4.44 5.20
N LEU A 56 -2.83 -3.92 4.24
CA LEU A 56 -4.27 -3.69 4.40
C LEU A 56 -5.04 -5.02 4.55
N LEU A 57 -4.63 -6.05 3.81
CA LEU A 57 -5.22 -7.40 3.86
C LEU A 57 -4.89 -8.11 5.18
N GLU A 58 -3.63 -8.09 5.63
CA GLU A 58 -3.19 -8.65 6.92
C GLU A 58 -3.98 -8.04 8.09
N LYS A 59 -4.31 -6.75 7.99
CA LYS A 59 -5.12 -6.05 9.00
C LYS A 59 -6.62 -6.26 8.87
N ASN A 60 -7.07 -7.08 7.92
CA ASN A 60 -8.49 -7.29 7.61
C ASN A 60 -9.23 -5.97 7.29
N TRP A 61 -8.53 -4.96 6.77
CA TRP A 61 -9.15 -3.71 6.33
C TRP A 61 -9.69 -3.78 4.91
N ILE A 62 -9.16 -4.70 4.10
CA ILE A 62 -9.70 -5.08 2.80
C ILE A 62 -9.81 -6.60 2.73
N THR A 63 -10.63 -7.09 1.81
CA THR A 63 -10.69 -8.51 1.43
C THR A 63 -9.79 -8.81 0.22
N GLU A 64 -9.49 -10.09 -0.03
CA GLU A 64 -8.75 -10.52 -1.22
C GLU A 64 -9.45 -10.08 -2.52
N GLU A 65 -10.79 -10.12 -2.54
CA GLU A 65 -11.58 -9.66 -3.68
C GLU A 65 -11.43 -8.16 -3.92
N GLN A 66 -11.50 -7.35 -2.85
CA GLN A 66 -11.29 -5.90 -2.93
C GLN A 66 -9.87 -5.56 -3.36
N MET A 67 -8.87 -6.28 -2.84
CA MET A 67 -7.48 -6.14 -3.26
C MET A 67 -7.33 -6.42 -4.75
N LYS A 68 -7.89 -7.54 -5.23
CA LYS A 68 -7.85 -7.90 -6.66
C LYS A 68 -8.54 -6.85 -7.52
N SER A 69 -9.69 -6.32 -7.09
CA SER A 69 -10.40 -5.26 -7.81
C SER A 69 -9.58 -3.97 -7.92
N ILE A 70 -8.85 -3.58 -6.86
CA ILE A 70 -7.96 -2.41 -6.91
C ILE A 70 -6.78 -2.66 -7.86
N LEU A 71 -6.20 -3.86 -7.86
CA LEU A 71 -5.07 -4.22 -8.73
C LEU A 71 -5.46 -4.23 -10.21
N ASP A 72 -6.64 -4.76 -10.52
CA ASP A 72 -7.26 -4.72 -11.86
C ASP A 72 -7.46 -3.28 -12.33
N GLU A 73 -8.01 -2.41 -11.47
CA GLU A 73 -8.23 -0.99 -11.79
C GLU A 73 -6.91 -0.21 -12.01
N MET A 74 -5.81 -0.62 -11.37
CA MET A 74 -4.49 -0.06 -11.65
C MET A 74 -3.88 -0.53 -12.97
N GLY A 75 -4.47 -1.53 -13.65
CA GLY A 75 -3.90 -2.17 -14.83
C GLY A 75 -2.67 -3.03 -14.52
N VAL A 76 -2.55 -3.46 -13.26
CA VAL A 76 -1.45 -4.31 -12.76
C VAL A 76 -1.95 -5.74 -12.48
N GLY A 77 -3.26 -5.96 -12.53
CA GLY A 77 -3.87 -7.29 -12.54
C GLY A 77 -3.40 -8.08 -13.76
N ASP A 78 -2.92 -9.29 -13.50
CA ASP A 78 -2.20 -10.16 -14.42
C ASP A 78 -2.83 -10.27 -15.81
N LYS A 79 -2.00 -10.18 -16.86
CA LYS A 79 -2.26 -10.82 -18.15
C LYS A 79 -1.68 -12.23 -18.11
#